data_AF-A0A2D6GFA2-F1
#
_entry.id   AF-A0A2D6GFA2-F1
#
_cell.length_a   1.000
_cell.length_b   1.000
_cell.length_c   1.000
_cell.angle_alpha   90.00
_cell.angle_beta   90.00
_cell.angle_gamma   90.00
#
_symmetry.space_group_name_H-M   'P 1'
#
loop_
_entity.id
_entity.type
_entity.pdbx_description
1 polymer ?
#
loop_
_entity_poly.entity_id
_entity_poly.type
_entity_poly.pdbx_seq_one_letter_code
_entity_poly.pdbx_strand_id
1 'polypeptide(L)'
;MVERPVDLPMRNGPVITTPSSGSTPGFWPWFLQRISGVVLLALLAIHGWVNHFMPIADVEAGLQDEPVVFDIVARRLAQGAFVVLDFALLALVLYHGLNGIRGILLEWAPAARRARTVTWALWAIGVATFVYAAWSLWAFIAS
;
A
#
# COMPACT_ATOMS: atom_id res chain seq x y z
N MET A 1 29.41 29.05 -55.29
CA MET A 1 28.04 29.48 -54.97
C MET A 1 27.83 29.18 -53.50
N VAL A 2 27.88 30.19 -52.63
CA VAL A 2 27.79 30.02 -51.16
C VAL A 2 26.32 30.12 -50.79
N GLU A 3 25.74 29.07 -50.23
CA GLU A 3 24.37 29.11 -49.72
C GLU A 3 24.31 30.03 -48.50
N ARG A 4 23.44 31.04 -48.55
CA ARG A 4 23.18 31.91 -47.42
C ARG A 4 22.33 31.14 -46.40
N PRO A 5 22.66 31.17 -45.10
CA PRO A 5 21.76 30.66 -44.09
C PRO A 5 20.45 31.46 -44.10
N VAL A 6 19.33 30.75 -44.11
CA VAL A 6 17.98 31.32 -43.99
C VAL A 6 17.78 31.70 -42.52
N ASP A 7 17.90 32.98 -42.22
CA ASP A 7 17.51 33.52 -40.92
C ASP A 7 15.98 33.50 -40.80
N LEU A 8 15.44 32.41 -40.24
CA LEU A 8 14.02 32.34 -39.91
C LEU A 8 13.74 33.33 -38.78
N PRO A 9 12.80 34.28 -38.95
CA PRO A 9 12.43 35.16 -37.85
C PRO A 9 11.83 34.30 -36.73
N MET A 10 12.54 34.21 -35.60
CA MET A 10 12.01 33.63 -34.38
C MET A 10 10.84 34.50 -33.92
N ARG A 11 9.63 34.10 -34.31
CA ARG A 11 8.39 34.73 -33.90
C ARG A 11 8.23 34.51 -32.39
N ASN A 12 8.67 35.49 -31.61
CA ASN A 12 8.40 35.60 -30.18
C ASN A 12 6.91 35.93 -29.98
N GLY A 13 6.05 34.94 -30.23
CA GLY A 13 4.67 34.99 -29.79
C GLY A 13 4.63 34.88 -28.26
N PRO A 14 3.64 35.51 -27.58
CA PRO A 14 3.44 35.26 -26.17
C PRO A 14 3.24 33.76 -25.96
N VAL A 15 4.12 33.13 -25.20
CA VAL A 15 3.96 31.74 -24.77
C VAL A 15 2.76 31.75 -23.83
N ILE A 16 1.57 31.45 -24.35
CA ILE A 16 0.40 31.21 -23.53
C ILE A 16 0.61 29.84 -22.87
N THR A 17 1.34 29.83 -21.76
CA THR A 17 1.31 28.71 -20.84
C THR A 17 -0.02 28.80 -20.10
N THR A 18 -1.09 28.27 -20.68
CA THR A 18 -2.25 27.91 -19.86
C THR A 18 -1.73 26.91 -18.82
N PRO A 19 -1.75 27.24 -17.51
CA PRO A 19 -1.38 26.24 -16.52
C PRO A 19 -2.35 25.09 -16.70
N SER A 20 -1.83 23.93 -17.12
CA SER A 20 -2.63 22.72 -17.06
C SER A 20 -3.05 22.58 -15.60
N SER A 21 -4.36 22.53 -15.35
CA SER A 21 -4.91 22.28 -14.02
C SER A 21 -4.70 20.82 -13.60
N GLY A 22 -3.51 20.29 -13.87
CA GLY A 22 -3.05 19.01 -13.36
C GLY A 22 -3.06 19.13 -11.84
N SER A 23 -3.98 18.40 -11.21
CA SER A 23 -4.03 18.25 -9.77
C SER A 23 -2.72 17.63 -9.32
N THR A 24 -1.79 18.46 -8.83
CA THR A 24 -0.54 17.97 -8.25
C THR A 24 -0.91 16.96 -7.15
N PRO A 25 -0.33 15.75 -7.16
CA PRO A 25 -0.54 14.80 -6.07
C PRO A 25 -0.24 15.48 -4.74
N GLY A 26 -1.18 15.40 -3.80
CA GLY A 26 -0.99 16.01 -2.48
C GLY A 26 0.25 15.43 -1.80
N PHE A 27 0.98 16.28 -1.08
CA PHE A 27 2.19 15.89 -0.35
C PHE A 27 1.96 14.67 0.56
N TRP A 28 0.85 14.66 1.30
CA TRP A 28 0.55 13.62 2.30
C TRP A 28 0.37 12.21 1.70
N PRO A 29 -0.50 11.97 0.71
CA PRO A 29 -0.61 10.66 0.07
C PRO A 29 0.70 10.14 -0.52
N TRP A 30 1.56 11.02 -1.03
CA TRP A 30 2.87 10.64 -1.54
C TRP A 30 3.84 10.27 -0.41
N PHE A 31 3.93 11.13 0.62
CA PHE A 31 4.84 10.95 1.75
C PHE A 31 4.52 9.66 2.52
N LEU A 32 3.25 9.47 2.86
CA LEU A 32 2.76 8.29 3.56
C LEU A 32 2.95 7.02 2.73
N GLN A 33 2.88 7.07 1.38
CA GLN A 33 3.22 5.90 0.54
C GLN A 33 4.67 5.43 0.74
N ARG A 34 5.62 6.37 0.86
CA ARG A 34 7.04 6.04 1.06
C ARG A 34 7.29 5.47 2.44
N ILE A 35 6.77 6.14 3.46
CA ILE A 35 6.96 5.71 4.85
C ILE A 35 6.29 4.36 5.10
N SER A 36 5.03 4.18 4.65
CA SER A 36 4.34 2.89 4.78
C SER A 36 5.08 1.76 4.08
N GLY A 37 5.67 1.98 2.90
CA GLY A 37 6.44 0.95 2.19
C GLY A 37 7.67 0.49 2.98
N VAL A 38 8.42 1.43 3.56
CA VAL A 38 9.59 1.11 4.39
C VAL A 38 9.19 0.37 5.66
N VAL A 39 8.13 0.84 6.35
CA VAL A 39 7.63 0.18 7.57
C VAL A 39 7.08 -1.22 7.25
N LEU A 40 6.34 -1.37 6.15
CA LEU A 40 5.82 -2.65 5.69
C LEU A 40 6.93 -3.64 5.38
N LEU A 41 8.04 -3.21 4.78
CA LEU A 41 9.17 -4.10 4.51
C LEU A 41 9.69 -4.74 5.79
N ALA A 42 9.84 -3.95 6.86
CA ALA A 42 10.29 -4.46 8.15
C ALA A 42 9.23 -5.35 8.82
N LEU A 43 7.98 -4.88 8.91
CA LEU A 43 6.91 -5.62 9.59
C LEU A 43 6.57 -6.93 8.88
N LEU A 44 6.53 -6.93 7.54
CA LEU A 44 6.24 -8.13 6.75
C LEU A 44 7.39 -9.14 6.88
N ALA A 45 8.64 -8.68 6.93
CA ALA A 45 9.78 -9.56 7.20
C ALA A 45 9.68 -10.21 8.59
N ILE A 46 9.35 -9.44 9.63
CA ILE A 46 9.16 -9.98 10.99
C ILE A 46 7.99 -10.97 11.03
N HIS A 47 6.85 -10.59 10.46
CA HIS A 47 5.65 -11.42 10.42
C HIS A 47 5.92 -12.74 9.66
N GLY A 48 6.53 -12.65 8.48
CA GLY A 48 6.91 -13.81 7.70
C GLY A 48 7.93 -14.68 8.42
N TRP A 49 8.94 -14.09 9.06
CA TRP A 49 9.94 -14.81 9.84
C TRP A 49 9.31 -15.64 10.97
N VAL A 50 8.50 -15.01 11.82
CA VAL A 50 7.89 -15.67 12.97
C VAL A 50 6.87 -16.74 12.55
N ASN A 51 6.10 -16.48 11.49
CA ASN A 51 5.05 -17.41 11.07
C ASN A 51 5.56 -18.54 10.18
N HIS A 52 6.62 -18.33 9.37
CA HIS A 52 7.07 -19.34 8.41
C HIS A 52 8.43 -19.94 8.72
N PHE A 53 9.37 -19.20 9.29
CA PHE A 53 10.76 -19.65 9.43
C PHE A 53 11.09 -20.17 10.83
N MET A 54 10.59 -19.49 11.86
CA MET A 54 10.81 -19.91 13.25
C MET A 54 10.27 -21.33 13.57
N PRO A 55 9.10 -21.76 13.06
CA PRO A 55 8.56 -23.09 13.36
C PRO A 55 9.20 -24.24 12.59
N ILE A 56 10.04 -23.97 11.58
CA ILE A 56 10.58 -25.02 10.68
C ILE A 56 11.33 -26.10 11.46
N ALA A 57 12.14 -25.70 12.46
CA ALA A 57 12.90 -26.65 13.25
C ALA A 57 12.00 -27.60 14.07
N ASP A 58 10.86 -27.10 14.58
CA ASP A 58 9.90 -27.90 15.33
C ASP A 58 9.16 -28.88 14.42
N VAL A 59 8.87 -28.46 13.18
CA VAL A 59 8.25 -29.31 12.15
C VAL A 59 9.23 -30.41 11.69
N GLU A 60 10.48 -30.07 11.40
CA GLU A 60 11.50 -31.05 11.01
C GLU A 60 11.82 -32.05 12.14
N ALA A 61 11.75 -31.62 13.40
CA ALA A 61 11.91 -32.49 14.56
C ALA A 61 10.70 -33.37 14.87
N GLY A 62 9.59 -33.23 14.13
CA GLY A 62 8.33 -33.96 14.37
C GLY A 62 7.61 -33.54 15.65
N LEU A 63 7.91 -32.36 16.19
CA LEU A 63 7.23 -31.78 17.35
C LEU A 63 5.95 -31.04 16.96
N GLN A 64 5.82 -30.68 15.69
CA GLN A 64 4.66 -30.02 15.08
C GLN A 64 4.40 -30.60 13.71
N ASP A 65 3.12 -30.84 13.38
CA ASP A 65 2.76 -31.35 12.05
C ASP A 65 2.86 -30.25 10.97
N GLU A 66 2.55 -29.00 11.33
CA GLU A 66 2.50 -27.87 10.40
C GLU A 66 3.06 -26.58 11.03
N PRO A 67 3.67 -25.67 10.24
CA PRO A 67 4.26 -24.42 10.76
C PRO A 67 3.24 -23.47 11.42
N VAL A 68 1.96 -23.58 11.04
CA VAL A 68 0.89 -22.73 11.53
C VAL A 68 -0.31 -23.60 11.91
N VAL A 69 -0.47 -23.85 13.22
CA VAL A 69 -1.64 -24.51 13.80
C VAL A 69 -2.37 -23.60 14.76
N PHE A 70 -3.67 -23.85 14.98
CA PHE A 70 -4.56 -23.00 15.78
C PHE A 70 -3.98 -22.61 17.14
N ASP A 71 -3.46 -23.58 17.91
CA ASP A 71 -2.92 -23.34 19.26
C ASP A 71 -1.67 -22.45 19.28
N ILE A 72 -0.87 -22.47 18.22
CA ILE A 72 0.31 -21.60 18.10
C ILE A 72 -0.14 -20.17 17.84
N VAL A 73 -1.10 -19.99 16.94
CA VAL A 73 -1.68 -18.68 16.63
C VAL A 73 -2.37 -18.09 17.87
N ALA A 74 -3.13 -18.90 18.60
CA ALA A 74 -3.76 -18.51 19.87
C ALA A 74 -2.74 -18.04 20.92
N ARG A 75 -1.64 -18.78 21.11
CA ARG A 75 -0.57 -18.39 22.06
C ARG A 75 0.15 -17.11 21.66
N ARG A 76 0.30 -16.84 20.36
CA ARG A 76 0.89 -15.58 19.87
C ARG A 76 -0.06 -14.41 20.08
N LEU A 77 -1.33 -14.57 19.70
CA LEU A 77 -2.35 -13.52 19.82
C LEU A 77 -2.75 -13.22 21.28
N ALA A 78 -2.44 -14.12 22.22
CA ALA A 78 -2.49 -13.81 23.65
C ALA A 78 -1.46 -12.73 24.08
N GLN A 79 -0.44 -12.46 23.27
CA GLN A 79 0.59 -11.47 23.55
C GLN A 79 0.26 -10.17 22.81
N GLY A 80 0.15 -9.06 23.55
CA GLY A 80 -0.24 -7.76 22.98
C GLY A 80 0.68 -7.26 21.86
N ALA A 81 1.96 -7.65 21.84
CA ALA A 81 2.90 -7.27 20.78
C ALA A 81 2.50 -7.83 19.40
N PHE A 82 2.04 -9.09 19.34
CA PHE A 82 1.59 -9.70 18.08
C PHE A 82 0.27 -9.10 17.61
N VAL A 83 -0.64 -8.81 18.53
CA VAL A 83 -1.89 -8.10 18.22
C VAL A 83 -1.59 -6.74 17.59
N VAL A 84 -0.71 -5.95 18.21
CA VAL A 84 -0.30 -4.64 17.65
C VAL A 84 0.36 -4.79 16.28
N LEU A 85 1.24 -5.78 16.11
CA LEU A 85 1.92 -6.04 14.84
C LEU A 85 0.92 -6.38 13.74
N ASP A 86 -0.05 -7.25 14.00
CA ASP A 86 -1.03 -7.70 13.00
C ASP A 86 -2.01 -6.59 12.62
N PHE A 87 -2.48 -5.80 13.59
CA PHE A 87 -3.30 -4.62 13.30
C PHE A 87 -2.53 -3.54 12.55
N ALA A 88 -1.25 -3.32 12.88
CA ALA A 88 -0.39 -2.38 12.16
C ALA A 88 -0.17 -2.82 10.72
N LEU A 89 0.14 -4.11 10.48
CA LEU A 89 0.26 -4.67 9.14
C LEU A 89 -1.04 -4.54 8.35
N LEU A 90 -2.18 -4.86 8.96
CA LEU A 90 -3.50 -4.75 8.32
C LEU A 90 -3.76 -3.32 7.85
N ALA A 91 -3.58 -2.33 8.73
CA ALA A 91 -3.80 -0.93 8.39
C ALA A 91 -2.82 -0.43 7.30
N LEU A 92 -1.53 -0.75 7.46
CA LEU A 92 -0.49 -0.28 6.55
C LEU A 92 -0.61 -0.91 5.16
N VAL A 93 -0.89 -2.21 5.06
CA VAL A 93 -0.97 -2.90 3.77
C VAL A 93 -2.18 -2.43 2.97
N LEU A 94 -3.33 -2.20 3.65
CA LEU A 94 -4.52 -1.63 3.02
C LEU A 94 -4.26 -0.22 2.53
N TYR A 95 -3.67 0.63 3.38
CA TYR A 95 -3.31 1.98 2.97
C TYR A 95 -2.35 1.98 1.78
N HIS A 96 -1.23 1.25 1.89
CA HIS A 96 -0.17 1.24 0.88
C HIS A 96 -0.64 0.66 -0.45
N GLY A 97 -1.33 -0.49 -0.41
CA GLY A 97 -1.85 -1.16 -1.58
C GLY A 97 -2.90 -0.32 -2.30
N LEU A 98 -3.90 0.20 -1.57
CA LEU A 98 -5.00 0.96 -2.19
C LEU A 98 -4.55 2.34 -2.66
N ASN A 99 -3.65 3.02 -1.94
CA ASN A 99 -3.09 4.30 -2.40
C ASN A 99 -2.15 4.10 -3.60
N GLY A 100 -1.41 3.00 -3.66
CA GLY A 100 -0.63 2.60 -4.85
C GLY A 100 -1.53 2.33 -6.07
N ILE A 101 -2.57 1.51 -5.89
CA ILE A 101 -3.57 1.22 -6.94
C ILE A 101 -4.24 2.51 -7.40
N ARG A 102 -4.60 3.41 -6.49
CA ARG A 102 -5.13 4.73 -6.84
C ARG A 102 -4.16 5.47 -7.77
N GLY A 103 -2.87 5.48 -7.45
CA GLY A 103 -1.84 6.07 -8.29
C GLY A 103 -1.88 5.52 -9.72
N ILE A 104 -1.81 4.20 -9.86
CA ILE A 104 -1.84 3.49 -11.15
C ILE A 104 -3.14 3.79 -11.92
N LEU A 105 -4.30 3.74 -11.26
CA LEU A 105 -5.59 3.99 -11.91
C LEU A 105 -5.69 5.42 -12.46
N LEU A 106 -5.17 6.40 -11.74
CA LEU A 106 -5.26 7.80 -12.15
C LEU A 106 -4.32 8.18 -13.30
N GLU A 107 -3.38 7.31 -13.69
CA GLU A 107 -2.61 7.46 -14.93
C GLU A 107 -3.49 7.20 -16.17
N TRP A 108 -4.58 6.44 -16.02
CA TRP A 108 -5.52 6.18 -17.10
C TRP A 108 -6.58 7.29 -17.21
N ALA A 109 -6.64 7.98 -18.36
CA ALA A 109 -7.45 9.19 -18.55
C ALA A 109 -8.95 9.07 -18.17
N PRO A 110 -9.67 7.96 -18.47
CA PRO A 110 -11.04 7.77 -18.00
C PRO A 110 -11.18 7.73 -16.48
N ALA A 111 -10.26 7.07 -15.77
CA ALA A 111 -10.24 7.04 -14.31
C ALA A 111 -9.80 8.38 -13.72
N ALA A 112 -8.84 9.07 -14.34
CA ALA A 112 -8.42 10.42 -13.97
C ALA A 112 -9.59 11.41 -14.00
N ARG A 113 -10.46 11.34 -15.03
CA ARG A 113 -11.68 12.15 -15.12
C ARG A 113 -12.67 11.88 -13.98
N ARG A 114 -12.59 10.71 -13.33
CA ARG A 114 -13.46 10.28 -12.22
C ARG A 114 -12.65 10.11 -10.92
N ALA A 115 -11.58 10.89 -10.74
CA ALA A 115 -10.62 10.69 -9.65
C ALA A 115 -11.27 10.65 -8.26
N ARG A 116 -12.28 11.49 -8.01
CA ARG A 116 -13.04 11.50 -6.75
C ARG A 116 -13.75 10.17 -6.53
N THR A 117 -14.51 9.69 -7.52
CA THR A 117 -15.23 8.41 -7.44
C THR A 117 -14.28 7.24 -7.23
N VAL A 118 -13.17 7.18 -7.98
CA VAL A 118 -12.14 6.14 -7.81
C VAL A 118 -11.56 6.17 -6.39
N THR A 119 -11.26 7.37 -5.89
CA THR A 119 -10.73 7.53 -4.52
C THR A 119 -11.73 7.01 -3.49
N TRP A 120 -12.99 7.44 -3.54
CA TRP A 120 -14.00 7.00 -2.58
C TRP A 120 -14.31 5.51 -2.65
N ALA A 121 -14.31 4.92 -3.86
CA ALA A 121 -14.50 3.49 -4.03
C ALA A 121 -13.37 2.70 -3.36
N LEU A 122 -12.11 3.09 -3.57
CA LEU A 122 -10.96 2.46 -2.93
C LEU A 122 -10.99 2.62 -1.41
N TRP A 123 -11.36 3.80 -0.90
CA TRP A 123 -11.53 4.00 0.54
C TRP A 123 -12.65 3.13 1.14
N ALA A 124 -13.79 3.01 0.44
CA ALA A 124 -14.88 2.16 0.88
C ALA A 124 -14.46 0.68 0.96
N ILE A 125 -13.73 0.21 -0.05
CA ILE A 125 -13.13 -1.14 -0.06
C ILE A 125 -12.18 -1.30 1.13
N GLY A 126 -11.26 -0.35 1.33
CA GLY A 126 -10.29 -0.39 2.42
C GLY A 126 -10.94 -0.43 3.80
N VAL A 127 -11.95 0.41 4.05
CA VAL A 127 -12.69 0.42 5.32
C VAL A 127 -13.46 -0.88 5.52
N ALA A 128 -14.16 -1.37 4.49
CA ALA A 128 -14.90 -2.63 4.59
C ALA A 128 -13.97 -3.81 4.90
N THR A 129 -12.82 -3.91 4.20
CA THR A 129 -11.83 -4.95 4.46
C THR A 129 -11.20 -4.80 5.85
N PHE A 130 -10.87 -3.57 6.27
CA PHE A 130 -10.32 -3.33 7.61
C PHE A 130 -11.30 -3.75 8.70
N VAL A 131 -12.56 -3.34 8.62
CA VAL A 131 -13.60 -3.69 9.61
C VAL A 131 -13.80 -5.20 9.66
N TYR A 132 -13.90 -5.85 8.51
CA TYR A 132 -14.06 -7.31 8.45
C TYR A 132 -12.87 -8.06 9.07
N ALA A 133 -11.65 -7.69 8.68
CA ALA A 133 -10.43 -8.34 9.19
C ALA A 133 -10.21 -8.04 10.69
N ALA A 134 -10.45 -6.79 11.12
CA ALA A 134 -10.39 -6.40 12.52
C ALA A 134 -11.41 -7.16 13.37
N TRP A 135 -12.64 -7.32 12.87
CA TRP A 135 -13.67 -8.13 13.52
C TRP A 135 -13.23 -9.58 13.65
N SER A 136 -12.72 -10.18 12.57
CA SER A 136 -12.26 -11.57 12.58
C SER A 136 -11.13 -11.79 13.59
N LEU A 137 -10.16 -10.87 13.63
CA LEU A 137 -9.04 -10.94 14.55
C LEU A 137 -9.51 -10.76 16.00
N TRP A 138 -10.41 -9.81 16.25
CA TRP A 138 -11.01 -9.59 17.56
C TRP A 138 -11.81 -10.80 18.04
N ALA A 139 -12.64 -11.38 17.16
CA ALA A 139 -13.45 -12.55 17.48
C ALA A 139 -12.59 -13.75 17.87
N PHE A 140 -11.44 -13.93 17.22
CA PHE A 140 -10.46 -14.97 17.56
C PHE A 140 -9.79 -14.73 18.92
N ILE A 141 -9.46 -13.47 19.25
CA ILE A 141 -8.85 -13.12 20.54
C ILE A 141 -9.86 -13.26 21.69
N ALA A 142 -11.14 -13.04 21.42
CA ALA A 142 -12.21 -13.06 22.41
C ALA A 142 -12.85 -14.44 22.65
N SER A 143 -12.52 -15.45 21.84
CA SER A 143 -12.99 -16.83 21.97
C SER A 143 -12.09 -17.67 22.86
#